data_AF-A0A480A1J3-F1
#
_entry.id   AF-A0A480A1J3-F1
#
_cell.length_a   1.000
_cell.length_b   1.000
_cell.length_c   1.000
_cell.angle_alpha   90.00
_cell.angle_beta   90.00
_cell.angle_gamma   90.00
#
_symmetry.space_group_name_H-M   'P 1'
#
loop_
_entity.id
_entity.type
_entity.pdbx_description
1 polymer ?
#
loop_
_entity_poly.entity_id
_entity_poly.type
_entity_poly.pdbx_seq_one_letter_code
_entity_poly.pdbx_strand_id
1 'polypeptide(L)'
;MVNTKNKPVDHPLNEFIQRLQTGQALLKDSPENVLEVVGILKSYGVVLDAYSQNLIYIAEHQFLVFFPFFKYFNGKVSLSQLLRHWWHDRINFEYAEYCMKTMMWHGGGGLDNYLDSKEFTERAEAVIAAKFKYNPLMLGINNLFPDFLIEQLRVSAYYSGLGQFWRVMADIFLSLSDLYDQGKIKSIPEVVEHIKAGLVKDALRPITYDVKIGGKVYDIIPKSVGLKFLPDTAVPYVEAVFFRGTPFLGTVSLNAQAYQVPPDQARFQYGALYADPLPIGGAGIPPTLLMQDMRHYLPDYLHEIYKRSLRGEDDLRVQICMSFQKSMFCVTSAAILGLMPYPVDTEDQSEQTANRVYLEKWMDRFKTSRLLEVNE
;
A
#
# COMPACT_ATOMS: atom_id res chain seq x y z
N MET A 1 32.60 46.28 2.04
CA MET A 1 31.86 45.16 2.64
C MET A 1 30.86 44.66 1.62
N VAL A 2 31.15 43.52 0.97
CA VAL A 2 30.22 42.89 0.04
C VAL A 2 29.10 42.29 0.87
N ASN A 3 27.90 42.80 0.70
CA ASN A 3 26.70 42.37 1.40
C ASN A 3 26.25 41.03 0.78
N THR A 4 26.78 39.92 1.29
CA THR A 4 26.27 38.58 1.00
C THR A 4 24.91 38.43 1.66
N LYS A 5 23.87 39.00 1.02
CA LYS A 5 22.50 38.53 1.21
C LYS A 5 22.52 37.04 0.87
N ASN A 6 22.30 36.20 1.88
CA ASN A 6 21.95 34.80 1.70
C ASN A 6 20.90 34.70 0.59
N LYS A 7 21.31 34.29 -0.61
CA LYS A 7 20.35 33.72 -1.55
C LYS A 7 19.77 32.51 -0.82
N PRO A 8 18.44 32.38 -0.66
CA PRO A 8 17.88 31.11 -0.25
C PRO A 8 18.45 30.07 -1.21
N VAL A 9 19.11 29.05 -0.67
CA VAL A 9 19.49 27.89 -1.48
C VAL A 9 18.17 27.28 -1.90
N ASP A 10 17.77 27.50 -3.15
CA ASP A 10 16.48 27.05 -3.62
C ASP A 10 16.49 25.51 -3.60
N HIS A 11 15.47 24.91 -2.99
CA HIS A 11 15.39 23.46 -2.87
C HIS A 11 15.42 22.85 -4.28
N PRO A 12 16.14 21.74 -4.56
CA PRO A 12 16.22 21.18 -5.92
C PRO A 12 14.86 20.80 -6.51
N LEU A 13 13.87 20.57 -5.65
CA LEU A 13 12.47 20.28 -5.99
C LEU A 13 11.52 21.45 -5.65
N ASN A 14 12.01 22.70 -5.66
CA ASN A 14 11.21 23.88 -5.29
C ASN A 14 9.97 24.07 -6.17
N GLU A 15 10.02 23.65 -7.44
CA GLU A 15 8.86 23.66 -8.33
C GLU A 15 7.68 22.86 -7.73
N PHE A 16 7.95 21.67 -7.18
CA PHE A 16 6.91 20.84 -6.57
C PHE A 16 6.38 21.44 -5.25
N ILE A 17 7.22 22.16 -4.52
CA ILE A 17 6.80 22.92 -3.33
C ILE A 17 5.79 23.98 -3.76
N GLN A 18 6.12 24.78 -4.78
CA GLN A 18 5.23 25.83 -5.28
C GLN A 18 3.91 25.26 -5.83
N ARG A 19 3.95 24.13 -6.53
CA ARG A 19 2.75 23.42 -6.98
C ARG A 19 1.85 23.04 -5.79
N LEU A 20 2.40 22.38 -4.78
CA LEU A 20 1.63 21.96 -3.59
C LEU A 20 1.10 23.16 -2.78
N GLN A 21 1.85 24.27 -2.70
CA GLN A 21 1.39 25.52 -2.07
C GLN A 21 0.21 26.19 -2.78
N THR A 22 -0.04 25.84 -4.04
CA THR A 22 -1.18 26.35 -4.81
C THR A 22 -2.31 25.30 -4.93
N GLY A 23 -2.23 24.22 -4.15
CA GLY A 23 -3.23 23.15 -4.16
C GLY A 23 -3.14 22.21 -5.37
N GLN A 24 -2.07 22.31 -6.17
CA GLN A 24 -1.78 21.35 -7.22
C GLN A 24 -1.15 20.08 -6.63
N ALA A 25 -0.71 19.16 -7.49
CA ALA A 25 -0.16 17.87 -7.11
C ALA A 25 1.33 17.73 -7.47
N LEU A 26 1.94 16.65 -6.98
CA LEU A 26 3.28 16.21 -7.38
C LEU A 26 3.34 15.86 -8.87
N LEU A 27 2.30 15.21 -9.39
CA LEU A 27 2.16 14.92 -10.81
C LEU A 27 1.60 16.13 -11.54
N LYS A 28 2.20 16.47 -12.69
CA LYS A 28 1.74 17.55 -13.57
C LYS A 28 0.32 17.29 -14.06
N ASP A 29 -0.51 18.33 -14.03
CA ASP A 29 -1.86 18.27 -14.57
C ASP A 29 -1.84 18.29 -16.11
N SER A 30 -2.37 17.24 -16.72
CA SER A 30 -2.59 17.14 -18.17
C SER A 30 -3.71 16.16 -18.45
N PRO A 31 -4.47 16.31 -19.55
CA PRO A 31 -5.54 15.36 -19.90
C PRO A 31 -5.06 13.91 -20.00
N GLU A 32 -3.82 13.71 -20.47
CA GLU A 32 -3.19 12.39 -20.59
C GLU A 32 -2.89 11.79 -19.21
N ASN A 33 -2.27 12.56 -18.31
CA ASN A 33 -2.01 12.10 -16.95
C ASN A 33 -3.31 11.80 -16.18
N VAL A 34 -4.36 12.61 -16.37
CA VAL A 34 -5.67 12.34 -15.75
C VAL A 34 -6.22 11.00 -16.22
N LEU A 35 -6.21 10.77 -17.54
CA LEU A 35 -6.71 9.52 -18.12
C LEU A 35 -5.90 8.31 -17.63
N GLU A 36 -4.57 8.40 -17.65
CA GLU A 36 -3.68 7.33 -17.16
C GLU A 36 -3.93 7.03 -15.68
N VAL A 37 -3.96 8.06 -14.82
CA VAL A 37 -4.13 7.90 -13.38
C VAL A 37 -5.50 7.32 -13.05
N VAL A 38 -6.58 7.86 -13.63
CA VAL A 38 -7.92 7.32 -13.38
C VAL A 38 -8.03 5.89 -13.90
N GLY A 39 -7.55 5.63 -15.12
CA GLY A 39 -7.64 4.32 -15.75
C GLY A 39 -6.88 3.24 -14.99
N ILE A 40 -5.66 3.54 -14.53
CA ILE A 40 -4.87 2.56 -13.78
C ILE A 40 -5.46 2.35 -12.38
N LEU A 41 -5.98 3.40 -11.74
CA LEU A 41 -6.66 3.27 -10.44
C LEU A 41 -7.95 2.46 -10.55
N LYS A 42 -8.68 2.50 -11.67
CA LYS A 42 -9.83 1.61 -11.91
C LYS A 42 -9.40 0.14 -11.90
N SER A 43 -8.38 -0.19 -12.69
CA SER A 43 -7.82 -1.55 -12.75
C SER A 43 -7.30 -1.99 -11.39
N TYR A 44 -6.52 -1.13 -10.73
CA TYR A 44 -5.97 -1.41 -9.41
C TYR A 44 -7.07 -1.57 -8.35
N GLY A 45 -8.14 -0.78 -8.40
CA GLY A 45 -9.29 -0.88 -7.51
C GLY A 45 -9.96 -2.25 -7.56
N VAL A 46 -10.10 -2.85 -8.75
CA VAL A 46 -10.62 -4.22 -8.92
C VAL A 46 -9.68 -5.25 -8.29
N VAL A 47 -8.38 -5.13 -8.53
CA VAL A 47 -7.37 -6.03 -7.95
C VAL A 47 -7.30 -5.90 -6.43
N LEU A 48 -7.35 -4.66 -5.91
CA LEU A 48 -7.37 -4.39 -4.47
C LEU A 48 -8.63 -4.93 -3.78
N ASP A 49 -9.79 -4.85 -4.42
CA ASP A 49 -11.02 -5.46 -3.90
C ASP A 49 -10.81 -6.97 -3.71
N ALA A 50 -10.27 -7.66 -4.71
CA ALA A 50 -9.99 -9.09 -4.62
C ALA A 50 -8.93 -9.40 -3.56
N TYR A 51 -7.84 -8.63 -3.50
CA TYR A 51 -6.81 -8.76 -2.47
C TYR A 51 -7.38 -8.58 -1.07
N SER A 52 -8.16 -7.53 -0.84
CA SER A 52 -8.82 -7.24 0.43
C SER A 52 -9.65 -8.43 0.91
N GLN A 53 -10.52 -8.96 0.04
CA GLN A 53 -11.36 -10.12 0.38
C GLN A 53 -10.51 -11.34 0.72
N ASN A 54 -9.42 -11.59 -0.01
CA ASN A 54 -8.57 -12.73 0.24
C ASN A 54 -7.76 -12.61 1.54
N LEU A 55 -7.16 -11.45 1.83
CA LEU A 55 -6.40 -11.25 3.06
C LEU A 55 -7.30 -11.38 4.30
N ILE A 56 -8.51 -10.82 4.27
CA ILE A 56 -9.51 -10.98 5.34
C ILE A 56 -9.88 -12.46 5.50
N TYR A 57 -10.14 -13.15 4.38
CA TYR A 57 -10.42 -14.59 4.41
C TYR A 57 -9.28 -15.41 5.03
N ILE A 58 -8.03 -15.11 4.68
CA ILE A 58 -6.85 -15.79 5.23
C ILE A 58 -6.79 -15.58 6.74
N ALA A 59 -6.96 -14.35 7.21
CA ALA A 59 -6.99 -14.05 8.64
C ALA A 59 -8.11 -14.84 9.33
N GLU A 60 -9.35 -14.71 8.89
CA GLU A 60 -10.51 -15.27 9.61
C GLU A 60 -10.63 -16.79 9.53
N HIS A 61 -10.19 -17.40 8.42
CA HIS A 61 -10.45 -18.82 8.15
C HIS A 61 -9.19 -19.69 8.09
N GLN A 62 -8.03 -19.11 7.81
CA GLN A 62 -6.77 -19.86 7.66
C GLN A 62 -5.78 -19.60 8.81
N PHE A 63 -6.15 -18.82 9.84
CA PHE A 63 -5.32 -18.65 11.03
C PHE A 63 -5.00 -19.99 11.69
N LEU A 64 -3.72 -20.15 12.07
CA LEU A 64 -3.16 -21.34 12.72
C LEU A 64 -3.39 -22.65 11.93
N VAL A 65 -3.56 -22.56 10.60
CA VAL A 65 -3.55 -23.71 9.69
C VAL A 65 -2.14 -23.88 9.13
N PHE A 66 -1.46 -24.96 9.50
CA PHE A 66 -0.06 -25.21 9.10
C PHE A 66 0.14 -25.48 7.61
N PHE A 67 -0.85 -26.10 6.97
CA PHE A 67 -0.80 -26.44 5.56
C PHE A 67 -2.00 -25.85 4.83
N PRO A 68 -2.02 -24.52 4.60
CA PRO A 68 -3.19 -23.82 4.08
C PRO A 68 -3.25 -23.92 2.54
N PHE A 69 -3.37 -25.15 2.02
CA PHE A 69 -3.33 -25.45 0.57
C PHE A 69 -4.33 -24.62 -0.26
N PHE A 70 -5.47 -24.26 0.33
CA PHE A 70 -6.55 -23.54 -0.34
C PHE A 70 -6.70 -22.09 0.13
N LYS A 71 -5.65 -21.48 0.68
CA LYS A 71 -5.72 -20.09 1.21
C LYS A 71 -6.17 -19.05 0.18
N TYR A 72 -5.89 -19.29 -1.10
CA TYR A 72 -6.26 -18.39 -2.21
C TYR A 72 -7.63 -18.67 -2.83
N PHE A 73 -8.43 -19.54 -2.22
CA PHE A 73 -9.72 -19.96 -2.78
C PHE A 73 -10.93 -19.27 -2.16
N ASN A 74 -10.75 -18.44 -1.11
CA ASN A 74 -11.84 -17.74 -0.41
C ASN A 74 -12.99 -18.68 0.01
N GLY A 75 -12.65 -19.90 0.45
CA GLY A 75 -13.60 -20.92 0.88
C GLY A 75 -14.38 -21.60 -0.24
N LYS A 76 -14.14 -21.22 -1.50
CA LYS A 76 -14.81 -21.78 -2.69
C LYS A 76 -13.81 -22.69 -3.40
N VAL A 77 -13.84 -23.99 -3.11
CA VAL A 77 -12.98 -24.97 -3.81
C VAL A 77 -13.82 -25.75 -4.82
N SER A 78 -13.43 -25.68 -6.09
CA SER A 78 -14.06 -26.41 -7.19
C SER A 78 -13.01 -26.90 -8.18
N LEU A 79 -13.33 -27.94 -8.96
CA LEU A 79 -12.41 -28.46 -9.99
C LEU A 79 -12.01 -27.38 -11.00
N SER A 80 -12.95 -26.54 -11.43
CA SER A 80 -12.65 -25.44 -12.36
C SER A 80 -11.70 -24.40 -11.75
N GLN A 81 -11.84 -24.10 -10.46
CA GLN A 81 -10.94 -23.18 -9.76
C GLN A 81 -9.56 -23.79 -9.54
N LEU A 82 -9.47 -25.09 -9.26
CA LEU A 82 -8.20 -25.80 -9.15
C LEU A 82 -7.43 -25.81 -10.47
N LEU A 83 -8.12 -26.12 -11.59
CA LEU A 83 -7.51 -26.11 -12.91
C LEU A 83 -7.01 -24.72 -13.30
N ARG A 84 -7.81 -23.67 -13.08
CA ARG A 84 -7.38 -22.28 -13.27
C ARG A 84 -6.17 -21.93 -12.42
N HIS A 85 -6.18 -22.33 -11.15
CA HIS A 85 -5.08 -22.08 -10.23
C HIS A 85 -3.78 -22.76 -10.69
N TRP A 86 -3.82 -24.02 -11.09
CA TRP A 86 -2.65 -24.76 -11.59
C TRP A 86 -2.14 -24.23 -12.92
N TRP A 87 -3.02 -23.70 -13.77
CA TRP A 87 -2.66 -23.06 -15.03
C TRP A 87 -2.25 -21.59 -14.87
N HIS A 88 -2.16 -21.10 -13.63
CA HIS A 88 -1.81 -19.71 -13.32
C HIS A 88 -2.79 -18.67 -13.92
N ASP A 89 -4.04 -19.08 -14.20
CA ASP A 89 -5.17 -18.22 -14.58
C ASP A 89 -5.89 -17.74 -13.31
N ARG A 90 -5.20 -16.88 -12.55
CA ARG A 90 -5.65 -16.40 -11.24
C ARG A 90 -5.04 -15.05 -10.92
N ILE A 91 -5.64 -14.39 -9.93
CA ILE A 91 -5.05 -13.25 -9.26
C ILE A 91 -3.82 -13.71 -8.44
N ASN A 92 -2.75 -12.95 -8.53
CA ASN A 92 -1.47 -13.17 -7.88
C ASN A 92 -1.48 -12.63 -6.44
N PHE A 93 -2.32 -13.22 -5.58
CA PHE A 93 -2.42 -12.91 -4.14
C PHE A 93 -1.08 -12.96 -3.39
N GLU A 94 -0.04 -13.59 -3.94
CA GLU A 94 1.32 -13.55 -3.43
C GLU A 94 1.86 -12.11 -3.31
N TYR A 95 1.45 -11.19 -4.19
CA TYR A 95 1.81 -9.78 -4.06
C TYR A 95 1.12 -9.12 -2.87
N ALA A 96 -0.12 -9.52 -2.59
CA ALA A 96 -0.84 -9.08 -1.40
C ALA A 96 -0.13 -9.50 -0.11
N GLU A 97 0.31 -10.77 -0.04
CA GLU A 97 1.12 -11.27 1.08
C GLU A 97 2.49 -10.59 1.15
N TYR A 98 3.10 -10.26 0.01
CA TYR A 98 4.36 -9.51 -0.05
C TYR A 98 4.21 -8.14 0.61
N CYS A 99 3.17 -7.37 0.28
CA CYS A 99 2.88 -6.09 0.94
C CYS A 99 2.61 -6.26 2.44
N MET A 100 1.81 -7.26 2.82
CA MET A 100 1.52 -7.56 4.23
C MET A 100 2.82 -7.84 5.02
N LYS A 101 3.68 -8.71 4.51
CA LYS A 101 4.96 -9.06 5.15
C LYS A 101 5.90 -7.85 5.21
N THR A 102 5.88 -7.02 4.17
CA THR A 102 6.66 -5.77 4.14
C THR A 102 6.21 -4.83 5.25
N MET A 103 4.90 -4.66 5.46
CA MET A 103 4.38 -3.89 6.60
C MET A 103 4.82 -4.47 7.94
N MET A 104 4.64 -5.78 8.13
CA MET A 104 5.01 -6.46 9.38
C MET A 104 6.50 -6.30 9.70
N TRP A 105 7.37 -6.38 8.69
CA TRP A 105 8.82 -6.30 8.89
C TRP A 105 9.34 -4.89 9.14
N HIS A 106 8.71 -3.88 8.54
CA HIS A 106 9.04 -2.46 8.81
C HIS A 106 8.37 -1.93 10.08
N GLY A 107 7.26 -2.56 10.51
CA GLY A 107 6.50 -2.22 11.70
C GLY A 107 5.87 -0.82 11.68
N GLY A 108 5.48 -0.36 12.87
CA GLY A 108 4.99 1.00 13.12
C GLY A 108 3.47 1.18 13.19
N GLY A 109 3.06 2.36 13.66
CA GLY A 109 1.66 2.69 13.92
C GLY A 109 1.07 1.98 15.15
N GLY A 110 -0.21 2.19 15.42
CA GLY A 110 -0.88 1.58 16.58
C GLY A 110 -1.09 0.07 16.44
N LEU A 111 -1.19 -0.47 15.22
CA LEU A 111 -1.33 -1.91 15.01
C LEU A 111 -0.10 -2.66 15.55
N ASP A 112 1.10 -2.27 15.13
CA ASP A 112 2.33 -2.93 15.57
C ASP A 112 2.53 -2.82 17.08
N ASN A 113 2.35 -1.60 17.63
CA ASN A 113 2.41 -1.35 19.07
C ASN A 113 1.43 -2.22 19.88
N TYR A 114 0.23 -2.45 19.34
CA TYR A 114 -0.76 -3.31 19.98
C TYR A 114 -0.33 -4.78 19.96
N LEU A 115 0.25 -5.26 18.86
CA LEU A 115 0.69 -6.64 18.72
C LEU A 115 1.89 -6.98 19.64
N ASP A 116 2.62 -5.98 20.12
CA ASP A 116 3.64 -6.12 21.17
C ASP A 116 3.08 -6.09 22.61
N SER A 117 1.78 -5.84 22.77
CA SER A 117 1.18 -5.66 24.09
C SER A 117 0.87 -6.99 24.79
N LYS A 118 0.85 -6.96 26.13
CA LYS A 118 0.37 -8.09 26.94
C LYS A 118 -1.08 -8.46 26.64
N GLU A 119 -1.92 -7.47 26.33
CA GLU A 119 -3.32 -7.73 26.00
C GLU A 119 -3.43 -8.60 24.74
N PHE A 120 -2.64 -8.33 23.70
CA PHE A 120 -2.61 -9.17 22.52
C PHE A 120 -2.15 -10.60 22.84
N THR A 121 -1.08 -10.74 23.64
CA THR A 121 -0.59 -12.05 24.09
C THR A 121 -1.69 -12.86 24.80
N GLU A 122 -2.38 -12.27 25.78
CA GLU A 122 -3.45 -12.94 26.52
C GLU A 122 -4.60 -13.39 25.60
N ARG A 123 -4.97 -12.55 24.62
CA ARG A 123 -6.00 -12.88 23.62
C ARG A 123 -5.53 -14.00 22.68
N ALA A 124 -4.28 -13.94 22.24
CA ALA A 124 -3.67 -14.94 21.38
C ALA A 124 -3.62 -16.31 22.08
N GLU A 125 -3.22 -16.35 23.35
CA GLU A 125 -3.22 -17.56 24.17
C GLU A 125 -4.62 -18.18 24.29
N ALA A 126 -5.65 -17.35 24.50
CA ALA A 126 -7.03 -17.82 24.56
C ALA A 126 -7.49 -18.44 23.22
N VAL A 127 -7.09 -17.85 22.09
CA VAL A 127 -7.35 -18.37 20.73
C VAL A 127 -6.62 -19.69 20.51
N ILE A 128 -5.33 -19.77 20.86
CA ILE A 128 -4.50 -20.97 20.71
C ILE A 128 -5.06 -22.13 21.54
N ALA A 129 -5.38 -21.89 22.81
CA ALA A 129 -5.96 -22.87 23.72
C ALA A 129 -7.30 -23.40 23.19
N ALA A 130 -8.13 -22.51 22.62
CA ALA A 130 -9.40 -22.89 22.02
C ALA A 130 -9.22 -23.70 20.73
N LYS A 131 -8.34 -23.26 19.82
CA LYS A 131 -8.10 -23.89 18.51
C LYS A 131 -7.51 -25.29 18.66
N PHE A 132 -6.60 -25.48 19.60
CA PHE A 132 -5.88 -26.74 19.81
C PHE A 132 -6.35 -27.51 21.05
N LYS A 133 -7.52 -27.20 21.61
CA LYS A 133 -8.10 -27.88 22.79
C LYS A 133 -8.03 -29.41 22.73
N TYR A 134 -8.22 -29.98 21.54
CA TYR A 134 -8.22 -31.43 21.30
C TYR A 134 -6.94 -31.94 20.62
N ASN A 135 -5.89 -31.12 20.55
CA ASN A 135 -4.61 -31.44 19.91
C ASN A 135 -3.46 -31.30 20.93
N PRO A 136 -3.20 -32.33 21.77
CA PRO A 136 -2.20 -32.26 22.83
C PRO A 136 -0.77 -32.09 22.30
N LEU A 137 -0.48 -32.58 21.09
CA LEU A 137 0.82 -32.37 20.43
C LEU A 137 1.06 -30.87 20.21
N MET A 138 0.07 -30.17 19.65
CA MET A 138 0.21 -28.73 19.40
C MET A 138 0.26 -27.91 20.67
N LEU A 139 -0.48 -28.28 21.71
CA LEU A 139 -0.36 -27.66 23.02
C LEU A 139 1.04 -27.89 23.64
N GLY A 140 1.61 -29.09 23.46
CA GLY A 140 2.98 -29.39 23.87
C GLY A 140 4.02 -28.53 23.13
N ILE A 141 3.87 -28.38 21.81
CA ILE A 141 4.71 -27.48 21.00
C ILE A 141 4.57 -26.04 21.47
N ASN A 142 3.36 -25.56 21.73
CA ASN A 142 3.12 -24.22 22.24
C ASN A 142 3.78 -23.99 23.60
N ASN A 143 3.78 -24.99 24.49
CA ASN A 143 4.45 -24.86 25.78
C ASN A 143 5.98 -24.82 25.67
N LEU A 144 6.56 -25.52 24.69
CA LEU A 144 8.00 -25.51 24.43
C LEU A 144 8.45 -24.26 23.67
N PHE A 145 7.60 -23.73 22.80
CA PHE A 145 7.86 -22.58 21.93
C PHE A 145 6.69 -21.59 22.00
N PRO A 146 6.51 -20.88 23.14
CA PRO A 146 5.33 -20.05 23.41
C PRO A 146 5.13 -18.94 22.38
N ASP A 147 6.20 -18.38 21.84
CA ASP A 147 6.11 -17.28 20.90
C ASP A 147 5.70 -17.73 19.48
N PHE A 148 5.90 -19.00 19.13
CA PHE A 148 5.75 -19.47 17.76
C PHE A 148 4.33 -19.29 17.22
N LEU A 149 3.31 -19.69 17.98
CA LEU A 149 1.91 -19.57 17.55
C LEU A 149 1.38 -18.14 17.73
N ILE A 150 1.90 -17.40 18.70
CA ILE A 150 1.58 -15.98 18.89
C ILE A 150 2.04 -15.18 17.67
N GLU A 151 3.26 -15.44 17.17
CA GLU A 151 3.77 -14.79 15.96
C GLU A 151 2.95 -15.14 14.71
N GLN A 152 2.41 -16.37 14.62
CA GLN A 152 1.46 -16.70 13.53
C GLN A 152 0.13 -15.92 13.65
N LEU A 153 -0.32 -15.61 14.86
CA LEU A 153 -1.47 -14.73 15.07
C LEU A 153 -1.12 -13.26 14.78
N ARG A 154 0.11 -12.81 15.05
CA ARG A 154 0.61 -11.49 14.62
C ARG A 154 0.54 -11.35 13.11
N VAL A 155 1.02 -12.36 12.37
CA VAL A 155 0.87 -12.44 10.91
C VAL A 155 -0.60 -12.36 10.49
N SER A 156 -1.49 -13.08 11.17
CA SER A 156 -2.94 -13.06 10.89
C SER A 156 -3.59 -11.69 11.15
N ALA A 157 -3.12 -10.97 12.17
CA ALA A 157 -3.56 -9.60 12.45
C ALA A 157 -3.12 -8.63 11.34
N TYR A 158 -1.89 -8.75 10.81
CA TYR A 158 -1.45 -7.97 9.66
C TYR A 158 -2.22 -8.29 8.37
N TYR A 159 -2.59 -9.56 8.14
CA TYR A 159 -3.53 -9.94 7.07
C TYR A 159 -4.84 -9.15 7.19
N SER A 160 -5.46 -9.18 8.37
CA SER A 160 -6.73 -8.50 8.61
C SER A 160 -6.60 -6.97 8.48
N GLY A 161 -5.58 -6.37 9.08
CA GLY A 161 -5.34 -4.93 9.02
C GLY A 161 -5.13 -4.41 7.60
N LEU A 162 -4.27 -5.07 6.81
CA LEU A 162 -4.06 -4.70 5.41
C LEU A 162 -5.31 -4.94 4.55
N GLY A 163 -6.01 -6.06 4.77
CA GLY A 163 -7.25 -6.35 4.07
C GLY A 163 -8.33 -5.28 4.30
N GLN A 164 -8.48 -4.82 5.55
CA GLN A 164 -9.39 -3.73 5.90
C GLN A 164 -8.95 -2.37 5.31
N PHE A 165 -7.65 -2.08 5.28
CA PHE A 165 -7.13 -0.88 4.63
C PHE A 165 -7.46 -0.87 3.13
N TRP A 166 -7.18 -1.96 2.42
CA TRP A 166 -7.43 -2.04 0.98
C TRP A 166 -8.89 -2.06 0.59
N ARG A 167 -9.80 -2.46 1.49
CA ARG A 167 -11.25 -2.29 1.27
C ARG A 167 -11.59 -0.83 1.02
N VAL A 168 -11.12 0.07 1.89
CA VAL A 168 -11.37 1.51 1.77
C VAL A 168 -10.72 2.07 0.50
N MET A 169 -9.48 1.70 0.21
CA MET A 169 -8.77 2.17 -0.98
C MET A 169 -9.44 1.72 -2.29
N ALA A 170 -9.90 0.46 -2.35
CA ALA A 170 -10.63 -0.05 -3.51
C ALA A 170 -11.90 0.79 -3.78
N ASP A 171 -12.69 1.08 -2.76
CA ASP A 171 -13.91 1.89 -2.89
C ASP A 171 -13.60 3.32 -3.38
N ILE A 172 -12.52 3.93 -2.87
CA ILE A 172 -12.06 5.26 -3.31
C ILE A 172 -11.68 5.25 -4.80
N PHE A 173 -10.90 4.26 -5.24
CA PHE A 173 -10.43 4.20 -6.62
C PHE A 173 -11.52 3.83 -7.62
N LEU A 174 -12.41 2.90 -7.26
CA LEU A 174 -13.53 2.52 -8.11
C LEU A 174 -14.50 3.70 -8.29
N SER A 175 -14.82 4.41 -7.21
CA SER A 175 -15.69 5.61 -7.29
C SER A 175 -15.04 6.77 -8.05
N LEU A 176 -13.71 6.94 -7.98
CA LEU A 176 -12.98 7.93 -8.77
C LEU A 176 -13.21 7.69 -10.28
N SER A 177 -13.06 6.43 -10.71
CA SER A 177 -13.31 6.05 -12.10
C SER A 177 -14.75 6.33 -12.52
N ASP A 178 -15.73 5.97 -11.68
CA ASP A 178 -17.14 6.18 -12.02
C ASP A 178 -17.47 7.68 -12.15
N LEU A 179 -16.84 8.54 -11.35
CA LEU A 179 -16.98 10.00 -11.44
C LEU A 179 -16.30 10.57 -12.69
N TYR A 180 -15.14 10.03 -13.08
CA TYR A 180 -14.48 10.38 -14.33
C TYR A 180 -15.33 10.01 -15.55
N ASP A 181 -15.91 8.81 -15.57
CA ASP A 181 -16.80 8.35 -16.66
C ASP A 181 -18.06 9.23 -16.77
N GLN A 182 -18.49 9.84 -15.66
CA GLN A 182 -19.58 10.84 -15.62
C GLN A 182 -19.13 12.26 -16.03
N GLY A 183 -17.85 12.45 -16.36
CA GLY A 183 -17.28 13.75 -16.70
C GLY A 183 -17.11 14.72 -15.52
N LYS A 184 -17.08 14.21 -14.28
CA LYS A 184 -16.95 15.02 -13.05
C LYS A 184 -15.51 15.22 -12.59
N ILE A 185 -14.59 14.35 -13.01
CA ILE A 185 -13.16 14.48 -12.78
C ILE A 185 -12.51 14.86 -14.10
N LYS A 186 -11.76 15.97 -14.14
CA LYS A 186 -11.16 16.53 -15.35
C LYS A 186 -9.69 16.91 -15.19
N SER A 187 -9.18 16.92 -13.97
CA SER A 187 -7.84 17.39 -13.62
C SER A 187 -7.20 16.56 -12.52
N ILE A 188 -5.87 16.56 -12.44
CA ILE A 188 -5.12 15.87 -11.38
C ILE A 188 -5.45 16.44 -9.99
N PRO A 189 -5.60 17.76 -9.77
CA PRO A 189 -6.08 18.28 -8.49
C PRO A 189 -7.42 17.70 -8.05
N GLU A 190 -8.38 17.50 -8.95
CA GLU A 190 -9.67 16.85 -8.61
C GLU A 190 -9.50 15.37 -8.26
N VAL A 191 -8.59 14.64 -8.93
CA VAL A 191 -8.22 13.27 -8.56
C VAL A 191 -7.67 13.23 -7.13
N VAL A 192 -6.73 14.12 -6.82
CA VAL A 192 -6.09 14.24 -5.51
C VAL A 192 -7.11 14.60 -4.43
N GLU A 193 -8.02 15.54 -4.72
CA GLU A 193 -9.08 15.94 -3.80
C GLU A 193 -10.03 14.78 -3.49
N HIS A 194 -10.44 14.00 -4.49
CA HIS A 194 -11.29 12.83 -4.30
C HIS A 194 -10.63 11.79 -3.38
N ILE A 195 -9.34 11.49 -3.62
CA ILE A 195 -8.59 10.56 -2.78
C ILE A 195 -8.46 11.11 -1.35
N LYS A 196 -8.11 12.40 -1.19
CA LYS A 196 -8.00 13.06 0.11
C LYS A 196 -9.32 13.00 0.88
N ALA A 197 -10.43 13.35 0.24
CA ALA A 197 -11.75 13.32 0.83
C ALA A 197 -12.15 11.89 1.26
N GLY A 198 -11.83 10.88 0.45
CA GLY A 198 -12.02 9.47 0.79
C GLY A 198 -11.24 9.04 2.03
N LEU A 199 -9.95 9.38 2.10
CA LEU A 199 -9.10 9.10 3.25
C LEU A 199 -9.61 9.76 4.54
N VAL A 200 -10.05 11.03 4.44
CA VAL A 200 -10.60 11.78 5.59
C VAL A 200 -11.93 11.18 6.06
N LYS A 201 -12.81 10.80 5.13
CA LYS A 201 -14.13 10.21 5.43
C LYS A 201 -14.01 8.94 6.28
N ASP A 202 -13.08 8.06 5.94
CA ASP A 202 -12.86 6.80 6.65
C ASP A 202 -11.72 6.89 7.68
N ALA A 203 -11.18 8.09 7.98
CA ALA A 203 -10.01 8.25 8.83
C ALA A 203 -10.14 7.62 10.22
N LEU A 204 -11.35 7.71 10.81
CA LEU A 204 -11.69 7.20 12.13
C LEU A 204 -12.35 5.82 12.09
N ARG A 205 -12.45 5.19 10.91
CA ARG A 205 -13.03 3.86 10.77
C ARG A 205 -12.23 2.88 11.65
N PRO A 206 -12.88 2.12 12.54
CA PRO A 206 -12.18 1.22 13.45
C PRO A 206 -11.56 0.06 12.68
N ILE A 207 -10.37 -0.36 13.11
CA ILE A 207 -9.72 -1.59 12.67
C ILE A 207 -9.92 -2.64 13.76
N THR A 208 -10.63 -3.71 13.43
CA THR A 208 -11.00 -4.77 14.37
C THR A 208 -10.80 -6.13 13.75
N TYR A 209 -10.51 -7.14 14.56
CA TYR A 209 -10.29 -8.49 14.07
C TYR A 209 -10.75 -9.51 15.10
N ASP A 210 -11.65 -10.41 14.69
CA ASP A 210 -12.14 -11.52 15.47
C ASP A 210 -12.02 -12.83 14.68
N VAL A 211 -12.01 -13.95 15.41
CA VAL A 211 -12.03 -15.29 14.82
C VAL A 211 -13.10 -16.16 15.49
N LYS A 212 -13.64 -17.11 14.72
CA LYS A 212 -14.67 -18.03 15.20
C LYS A 212 -14.10 -19.43 15.40
N ILE A 213 -14.19 -19.96 16.61
CA ILE A 213 -13.75 -21.31 16.97
C ILE A 213 -14.89 -22.03 17.68
N GLY A 214 -15.39 -23.12 17.10
CA GLY A 214 -16.45 -23.94 17.72
C GLY A 214 -17.75 -23.16 18.02
N GLY A 215 -18.09 -22.18 17.18
CA GLY A 215 -19.27 -21.31 17.37
C GLY A 215 -19.07 -20.15 18.35
N LYS A 216 -17.91 -20.06 19.04
CA LYS A 216 -17.55 -18.93 19.90
C LYS A 216 -16.67 -17.92 19.15
N VAL A 217 -16.93 -16.63 19.37
CA VAL A 217 -16.14 -15.52 18.84
C VAL A 217 -15.01 -15.17 19.82
N TYR A 218 -13.82 -14.90 19.28
CA TYR A 218 -12.65 -14.46 20.01
C TYR A 218 -12.12 -13.18 19.37
N ASP A 219 -12.17 -12.06 20.11
CA ASP A 219 -11.64 -10.79 19.65
C ASP A 219 -10.12 -10.76 19.80
N ILE A 220 -9.40 -10.72 18.67
CA ILE A 220 -7.94 -10.59 18.61
C ILE A 220 -7.56 -9.11 18.62
N ILE A 221 -8.27 -8.28 17.87
CA ILE A 221 -8.19 -6.81 17.92
C ILE A 221 -9.59 -6.28 18.24
N PRO A 222 -9.92 -6.06 19.52
CA PRO A 222 -11.23 -5.57 19.93
C PRO A 222 -11.38 -4.07 19.66
N LYS A 223 -12.62 -3.59 19.55
CA LYS A 223 -12.93 -2.15 19.40
C LYS A 223 -12.36 -1.28 20.53
N SER A 224 -12.20 -1.84 21.73
CA SER A 224 -11.70 -1.13 22.91
C SER A 224 -10.24 -0.66 22.79
N VAL A 225 -9.43 -1.29 21.92
CA VAL A 225 -8.05 -0.84 21.64
C VAL A 225 -8.07 0.52 20.92
N GLY A 226 -9.12 0.80 20.16
CA GLY A 226 -9.30 2.09 19.49
C GLY A 226 -8.41 2.29 18.25
N LEU A 227 -7.93 1.21 17.62
CA LEU A 227 -7.21 1.30 16.34
C LEU A 227 -8.12 1.87 15.23
N LYS A 228 -7.55 2.74 14.41
CA LYS A 228 -8.22 3.49 13.35
C LYS A 228 -7.51 3.32 12.02
N PHE A 229 -8.30 3.36 10.95
CA PHE A 229 -7.83 3.21 9.58
C PHE A 229 -6.63 4.09 9.23
N LEU A 230 -6.73 5.41 9.39
CA LEU A 230 -5.70 6.33 8.90
C LEU A 230 -4.38 6.23 9.68
N PRO A 231 -4.34 6.46 11.00
CA PRO A 231 -3.07 6.47 11.74
C PRO A 231 -2.46 5.07 11.92
N ASP A 232 -3.27 4.00 11.98
CA ASP A 232 -2.78 2.68 12.40
C ASP A 232 -2.60 1.70 11.25
N THR A 233 -3.15 1.97 10.07
CA THR A 233 -2.96 1.11 8.89
C THR A 233 -2.53 1.87 7.64
N ALA A 234 -3.13 3.02 7.32
CA ALA A 234 -2.82 3.75 6.08
C ALA A 234 -1.45 4.43 6.11
N VAL A 235 -1.13 5.16 7.19
CA VAL A 235 0.18 5.83 7.32
C VAL A 235 1.33 4.80 7.36
N PRO A 236 1.28 3.74 8.18
CA PRO A 236 2.29 2.68 8.15
C PRO A 236 2.41 2.00 6.78
N TYR A 237 1.29 1.78 6.08
CA TYR A 237 1.29 1.19 4.75
C TYR A 237 2.06 2.06 3.74
N VAL A 238 1.80 3.37 3.72
CA VAL A 238 2.51 4.30 2.83
C VAL A 238 4.02 4.25 3.12
N GLU A 239 4.41 4.31 4.38
CA GLU A 239 5.82 4.23 4.77
C GLU A 239 6.47 2.91 4.32
N ALA A 240 5.82 1.78 4.60
CA ALA A 240 6.37 0.46 4.31
C ALA A 240 6.38 0.11 2.81
N VAL A 241 5.33 0.46 2.06
CA VAL A 241 5.12 -0.01 0.68
C VAL A 241 5.46 1.06 -0.37
N PHE A 242 5.17 2.33 -0.11
CA PHE A 242 5.40 3.39 -1.10
C PHE A 242 6.83 3.93 -1.03
N PHE A 243 7.36 4.08 0.19
CA PHE A 243 8.71 4.58 0.41
C PHE A 243 9.72 3.45 0.50
N ARG A 244 9.62 2.62 1.53
CA ARG A 244 10.69 1.68 1.86
C ARG A 244 10.75 0.48 0.92
N GLY A 245 9.64 -0.24 0.78
CA GLY A 245 9.60 -1.52 0.06
C GLY A 245 10.59 -2.54 0.64
N THR A 246 10.87 -3.60 -0.13
CA THR A 246 11.99 -4.50 0.13
C THR A 246 12.98 -4.46 -1.02
N PRO A 247 14.27 -4.75 -0.79
CA PRO A 247 15.25 -4.89 -1.85
C PRO A 247 14.76 -5.92 -2.89
N PHE A 248 14.76 -5.56 -4.18
CA PHE A 248 14.38 -6.50 -5.23
C PHE A 248 15.58 -7.38 -5.57
N LEU A 249 15.42 -8.69 -5.40
CA LEU A 249 16.50 -9.66 -5.62
C LEU A 249 17.01 -9.66 -7.07
N GLY A 250 16.20 -9.18 -8.02
CA GLY A 250 16.58 -9.00 -9.41
C GLY A 250 17.39 -7.73 -9.72
N THR A 251 17.46 -6.75 -8.79
CA THR A 251 18.14 -5.46 -9.03
C THR A 251 19.29 -5.17 -8.07
N VAL A 252 19.32 -5.81 -6.90
CA VAL A 252 20.38 -5.59 -5.91
C VAL A 252 20.90 -6.89 -5.31
N SER A 253 22.15 -6.85 -4.88
CA SER A 253 22.83 -7.93 -4.18
C SER A 253 22.65 -7.81 -2.67
N LEU A 254 22.20 -8.89 -2.02
CA LEU A 254 22.18 -9.00 -0.56
C LEU A 254 23.56 -9.32 0.03
N ASN A 255 24.62 -9.36 -0.78
CA ASN A 255 25.98 -9.56 -0.28
C ASN A 255 26.36 -8.41 0.66
N ALA A 256 26.54 -8.72 1.95
CA ALA A 256 26.89 -7.75 2.98
C ALA A 256 28.19 -6.98 2.68
N GLN A 257 29.12 -7.57 1.91
CA GLN A 257 30.37 -6.90 1.51
C GLN A 257 30.18 -5.88 0.38
N ALA A 258 29.10 -6.00 -0.40
CA ALA A 258 28.83 -5.12 -1.54
C ALA A 258 28.14 -3.81 -1.12
N TYR A 259 27.60 -3.74 0.11
CA TYR A 259 26.92 -2.56 0.67
C TYR A 259 25.83 -1.96 -0.24
N GLN A 260 25.17 -2.77 -1.07
CA GLN A 260 24.09 -2.32 -1.96
C GLN A 260 22.76 -2.12 -1.24
N VAL A 261 22.54 -2.86 -0.16
CA VAL A 261 21.36 -2.71 0.72
C VAL A 261 21.78 -2.00 2.00
N PRO A 262 21.15 -0.88 2.37
CA PRO A 262 21.41 -0.21 3.64
C PRO A 262 21.18 -1.16 4.83
N PRO A 263 21.98 -1.08 5.91
CA PRO A 263 21.70 -1.83 7.13
C PRO A 263 20.51 -1.27 7.92
N ASP A 264 20.21 0.01 7.73
CA ASP A 264 19.10 0.72 8.38
C ASP A 264 17.87 0.73 7.47
N GLN A 265 16.77 0.15 7.96
CA GLN A 265 15.49 0.08 7.25
C GLN A 265 14.92 1.46 6.90
N ALA A 266 15.19 2.49 7.71
CA ALA A 266 14.68 3.84 7.46
C ALA A 266 15.26 4.46 6.17
N ARG A 267 16.36 3.90 5.65
CA ARG A 267 17.02 4.34 4.42
C ARG A 267 16.58 3.56 3.18
N PHE A 268 15.60 2.67 3.31
CA PHE A 268 15.14 1.86 2.18
C PHE A 268 14.37 2.74 1.19
N GLN A 269 14.65 2.52 -0.09
CA GLN A 269 14.11 3.30 -1.22
C GLN A 269 13.75 2.35 -2.37
N TYR A 270 13.00 1.30 -2.06
CA TYR A 270 12.56 0.27 -3.00
C TYR A 270 11.04 0.25 -3.20
N GLY A 271 10.32 1.14 -2.52
CA GLY A 271 8.87 1.24 -2.63
C GLY A 271 8.40 1.79 -3.97
N ALA A 272 7.08 1.84 -4.16
CA ALA A 272 6.46 2.23 -5.42
C ALA A 272 6.93 3.59 -5.97
N LEU A 273 7.33 4.54 -5.11
CA LEU A 273 7.77 5.88 -5.53
C LEU A 273 9.23 5.93 -5.99
N TYR A 274 10.02 4.88 -5.75
CA TYR A 274 11.45 4.80 -6.06
C TYR A 274 11.77 3.71 -7.07
N ALA A 275 10.95 2.65 -7.13
CA ALA A 275 11.16 1.51 -8.00
C ALA A 275 11.32 1.92 -9.47
N ASP A 276 12.27 1.29 -10.15
CA ASP A 276 12.41 1.37 -11.60
C ASP A 276 11.31 0.55 -12.28
N PRO A 277 10.51 1.13 -13.20
CA PRO A 277 9.49 0.37 -13.92
C PRO A 277 10.07 -0.52 -15.04
N LEU A 278 11.28 -0.27 -15.54
CA LEU A 278 11.84 -0.98 -16.69
C LEU A 278 12.07 -2.49 -16.45
N PRO A 279 12.50 -2.95 -15.27
CA PRO A 279 12.71 -4.38 -15.00
C PRO A 279 11.41 -5.20 -14.85
N ILE A 280 10.23 -4.58 -14.92
CA ILE A 280 8.95 -5.27 -14.75
C ILE A 280 8.80 -6.39 -15.79
N GLY A 281 8.40 -7.59 -15.34
CA GLY A 281 8.39 -8.79 -16.16
C GLY A 281 9.66 -9.64 -16.02
N GLY A 282 10.71 -9.12 -15.39
CA GLY A 282 11.94 -9.84 -15.07
C GLY A 282 11.81 -10.72 -13.82
N ALA A 283 12.73 -11.69 -13.69
CA ALA A 283 12.83 -12.54 -12.51
C ALA A 283 13.31 -11.73 -11.28
N GLY A 284 12.75 -12.03 -10.11
CA GLY A 284 13.13 -11.36 -8.86
C GLY A 284 12.59 -9.94 -8.69
N ILE A 285 11.55 -9.56 -9.46
CA ILE A 285 10.89 -8.25 -9.41
C ILE A 285 9.44 -8.40 -8.92
N PRO A 286 9.17 -8.26 -7.60
CA PRO A 286 7.85 -8.53 -7.02
C PRO A 286 6.66 -7.75 -7.62
N PRO A 287 6.78 -6.44 -7.95
CA PRO A 287 5.66 -5.68 -8.53
C PRO A 287 5.13 -6.23 -9.85
N THR A 288 5.90 -7.08 -10.56
CA THR A 288 5.45 -7.77 -11.76
C THR A 288 4.12 -8.51 -11.56
N LEU A 289 3.91 -9.11 -10.38
CA LEU A 289 2.67 -9.82 -10.05
C LEU A 289 1.46 -8.89 -10.08
N LEU A 290 1.59 -7.69 -9.51
CA LEU A 290 0.52 -6.68 -9.55
C LEU A 290 0.29 -6.17 -10.98
N MET A 291 1.36 -5.87 -11.72
CA MET A 291 1.21 -5.37 -13.10
C MET A 291 0.54 -6.42 -14.00
N GLN A 292 0.84 -7.70 -13.77
CA GLN A 292 0.19 -8.81 -14.45
C GLN A 292 -1.29 -8.91 -14.09
N ASP A 293 -1.67 -8.72 -12.82
CA ASP A 293 -3.07 -8.74 -12.41
C ASP A 293 -3.85 -7.55 -13.01
N MET A 294 -3.30 -6.34 -12.93
CA MET A 294 -3.94 -5.13 -13.46
C MET A 294 -4.14 -5.17 -14.98
N ARG A 295 -3.26 -5.85 -15.72
CA ARG A 295 -3.42 -6.05 -17.17
C ARG A 295 -4.80 -6.62 -17.55
N HIS A 296 -5.39 -7.47 -16.71
CA HIS A 296 -6.67 -8.12 -17.00
C HIS A 296 -7.89 -7.20 -16.80
N TYR A 297 -7.71 -6.04 -16.15
CA TYR A 297 -8.78 -5.12 -15.77
C TYR A 297 -8.54 -3.69 -16.27
N LEU A 298 -7.74 -3.53 -17.33
CA LEU A 298 -7.54 -2.22 -17.95
C LEU A 298 -8.82 -1.74 -18.63
N PRO A 299 -9.23 -0.47 -18.42
CA PRO A 299 -10.29 0.10 -19.21
C PRO A 299 -9.84 0.32 -20.65
N ASP A 300 -10.77 0.20 -21.60
CA ASP A 300 -10.48 0.26 -23.04
C ASP A 300 -9.70 1.53 -23.43
N TYR A 301 -10.09 2.68 -22.88
CA TYR A 301 -9.43 3.96 -23.19
C TYR A 301 -7.95 3.99 -22.79
N LEU A 302 -7.57 3.33 -21.69
CA LEU A 302 -6.18 3.26 -21.24
C LEU A 302 -5.41 2.24 -22.08
N HIS A 303 -6.03 1.10 -22.38
CA HIS A 303 -5.41 0.09 -23.22
C HIS A 303 -5.11 0.64 -24.63
N GLU A 304 -6.00 1.45 -25.19
CA GLU A 304 -5.77 2.10 -26.49
C GLU A 304 -4.64 3.12 -26.48
N ILE A 305 -4.34 3.77 -25.35
CA ILE A 305 -3.13 4.58 -25.22
C ILE A 305 -1.89 3.69 -25.27
N TYR A 306 -1.88 2.60 -24.50
CA TYR A 306 -0.73 1.72 -24.45
C TYR A 306 -0.41 1.05 -25.79
N LYS A 307 -1.44 0.70 -26.57
CA LYS A 307 -1.27 0.16 -27.94
C LYS A 307 -0.62 1.13 -28.91
N ARG A 308 -0.71 2.44 -28.66
CA ARG A 308 -0.10 3.48 -29.51
C ARG A 308 1.36 3.76 -29.17
N SER A 309 1.88 3.16 -28.08
CA SER A 309 3.28 3.27 -27.71
C SER A 309 4.19 2.59 -28.74
N LEU A 310 5.50 2.84 -28.65
CA LEU A 310 6.50 2.27 -29.57
C LEU A 310 6.51 0.73 -29.59
N ARG A 311 6.11 0.08 -28.50
CA ARG A 311 6.14 -1.38 -28.34
C ARG A 311 4.74 -2.00 -28.21
N GLY A 312 3.68 -1.20 -28.28
CA GLY A 312 2.30 -1.67 -28.24
C GLY A 312 2.03 -2.52 -27.00
N GLU A 313 1.67 -3.79 -27.19
CA GLU A 313 1.37 -4.71 -26.09
C GLU A 313 2.61 -5.45 -25.53
N ASP A 314 3.77 -5.39 -26.21
CA ASP A 314 4.94 -6.20 -25.83
C ASP A 314 5.53 -5.78 -24.47
N ASP A 315 5.47 -4.48 -24.15
CA ASP A 315 5.90 -3.91 -22.87
C ASP A 315 4.73 -3.44 -22.00
N LEU A 316 3.53 -3.97 -22.21
CA LEU A 316 2.31 -3.55 -21.53
C LEU A 316 2.47 -3.46 -20.01
N ARG A 317 3.14 -4.43 -19.38
CA ARG A 317 3.38 -4.42 -17.91
C ARG A 317 4.26 -3.25 -17.45
N VAL A 318 5.21 -2.82 -18.28
CA VAL A 318 6.06 -1.65 -17.99
C VAL A 318 5.19 -0.39 -18.05
N GLN A 319 4.37 -0.26 -19.09
CA GLN A 319 3.46 0.89 -19.25
C GLN A 319 2.45 0.98 -18.10
N ILE A 320 1.86 -0.15 -17.70
CA ILE A 320 1.00 -0.27 -16.50
C ILE A 320 1.75 0.21 -15.26
N CYS A 321 3.01 -0.20 -15.08
CA CYS A 321 3.82 0.21 -13.93
C CYS A 321 4.09 1.72 -13.92
N MET A 322 4.32 2.32 -15.07
CA MET A 322 4.55 3.77 -15.19
C MET A 322 3.30 4.57 -14.81
N SER A 323 2.13 4.23 -15.37
CA SER A 323 0.88 4.89 -14.98
C SER A 323 0.53 4.61 -13.51
N PHE A 324 0.80 3.40 -13.02
CA PHE A 324 0.64 3.07 -11.60
C PHE A 324 1.51 3.98 -10.73
N GLN A 325 2.79 4.18 -11.07
CA GLN A 325 3.68 5.06 -10.33
C GLN A 325 3.19 6.52 -10.35
N LYS A 326 2.72 7.04 -11.50
CA LYS A 326 2.04 8.34 -11.58
C LYS A 326 0.88 8.45 -10.59
N SER A 327 0.03 7.42 -10.52
CA SER A 327 -1.10 7.39 -9.59
C SER A 327 -0.66 7.36 -8.12
N MET A 328 0.44 6.67 -7.80
CA MET A 328 0.98 6.65 -6.43
C MET A 328 1.46 8.04 -5.99
N PHE A 329 2.04 8.84 -6.90
CA PHE A 329 2.36 10.25 -6.60
C PHE A 329 1.10 11.10 -6.37
N CYS A 330 -0.03 10.83 -7.03
CA CYS A 330 -1.31 11.47 -6.72
C CYS A 330 -1.83 11.06 -5.32
N VAL A 331 -1.80 9.76 -4.98
CA VAL A 331 -2.19 9.28 -3.65
C VAL A 331 -1.30 9.90 -2.57
N THR A 332 0.00 10.00 -2.81
CA THR A 332 0.94 10.67 -1.89
C THR A 332 0.68 12.18 -1.80
N SER A 333 0.32 12.84 -2.90
CA SER A 333 -0.10 14.26 -2.87
C SER A 333 -1.31 14.45 -1.97
N ALA A 334 -2.31 13.57 -2.05
CA ALA A 334 -3.50 13.62 -1.20
C ALA A 334 -3.14 13.49 0.29
N ALA A 335 -2.22 12.60 0.63
CA ALA A 335 -1.73 12.43 2.00
C ALA A 335 -0.95 13.67 2.50
N ILE A 336 -0.06 14.22 1.67
CA ILE A 336 0.72 15.42 2.01
C ILE A 336 -0.23 16.60 2.27
N LEU A 337 -1.16 16.86 1.35
CA LEU A 337 -2.11 17.97 1.49
C LEU A 337 -3.07 17.76 2.66
N GLY A 338 -3.52 16.53 2.90
CA GLY A 338 -4.39 16.20 4.04
C GLY A 338 -3.72 16.29 5.42
N LEU A 339 -2.38 16.27 5.45
CA LEU A 339 -1.57 16.36 6.68
C LEU A 339 -0.81 17.68 6.78
N MET A 340 -1.11 18.67 5.94
CA MET A 340 -0.54 20.01 6.07
C MET A 340 -0.95 20.63 7.42
N PRO A 341 -0.02 21.33 8.10
CA PRO A 341 -0.32 21.90 9.41
C PRO A 341 -1.38 23.02 9.35
N TYR A 342 -1.46 23.74 8.23
CA TYR A 342 -2.43 24.80 7.99
C TYR A 342 -3.06 24.69 6.60
N PRO A 343 -4.26 25.25 6.37
CA PRO A 343 -4.89 25.29 5.06
C PRO A 343 -3.98 25.87 3.97
N VAL A 344 -4.13 25.37 2.74
CA VAL A 344 -3.32 25.81 1.59
C VAL A 344 -3.59 27.28 1.25
N ASP A 345 -4.82 27.74 1.47
CA ASP A 345 -5.33 29.07 1.19
C ASP A 345 -5.16 30.06 2.36
N THR A 346 -4.35 29.74 3.37
CA THR A 346 -4.08 30.65 4.49
C THR A 346 -3.39 31.94 4.02
N GLU A 347 -3.87 33.08 4.50
CA GLU A 347 -3.28 34.41 4.30
C GLU A 347 -2.23 34.76 5.38
N ASP A 348 -2.11 33.97 6.45
CA ASP A 348 -1.15 34.22 7.52
C ASP A 348 0.27 33.82 7.09
N GLN A 349 1.19 34.78 7.15
CA GLN A 349 2.58 34.59 6.71
C GLN A 349 3.34 33.53 7.51
N SER A 350 3.03 33.39 8.81
CA SER A 350 3.65 32.39 9.68
C SER A 350 3.14 30.98 9.36
N GLU A 351 1.85 30.84 9.07
CA GLU A 351 1.24 29.58 8.64
C GLU A 351 1.77 29.14 7.27
N GLN A 352 1.88 30.07 6.31
CA GLN A 352 2.51 29.79 5.00
C GLN A 352 3.97 29.33 5.15
N THR A 353 4.71 29.92 6.10
CA THR A 353 6.10 29.54 6.38
C THR A 353 6.17 28.13 6.98
N ALA A 354 5.26 27.80 7.92
CA ALA A 354 5.19 26.47 8.50
C ALA A 354 4.81 25.39 7.46
N ASN A 355 3.84 25.70 6.59
CA ASN A 355 3.49 24.85 5.44
C ASN A 355 4.69 24.63 4.51
N ARG A 356 5.47 25.68 4.21
CA ARG A 356 6.70 25.56 3.41
C ARG A 356 7.71 24.62 4.04
N VAL A 357 8.02 24.78 5.33
CA VAL A 357 8.97 23.90 6.05
C VAL A 357 8.50 22.44 6.05
N TYR A 358 7.19 22.23 6.18
CA TYR A 358 6.59 20.91 6.07
C TYR A 358 6.80 20.29 4.68
N LEU A 359 6.56 21.05 3.62
CA LEU A 359 6.74 20.60 2.23
C LEU A 359 8.22 20.37 1.88
N GLU A 360 9.13 21.21 2.37
CA GLU A 360 10.58 21.03 2.19
C GLU A 360 11.04 19.67 2.76
N LYS A 361 10.56 19.30 3.96
CA LYS A 361 10.84 17.98 4.56
C LYS A 361 10.33 16.82 3.71
N TRP A 362 9.17 16.96 3.07
CA TRP A 362 8.68 15.95 2.13
C TRP A 362 9.55 15.88 0.87
N MET A 363 9.93 17.03 0.32
CA MET A 363 10.75 17.07 -0.88
C MET A 363 12.15 16.52 -0.63
N ASP A 364 12.70 16.67 0.57
CA ASP A 364 13.94 16.00 0.98
C ASP A 364 13.87 14.48 0.81
N ARG A 365 12.71 13.88 1.08
CA ARG A 365 12.50 12.44 0.90
C ARG A 365 12.45 12.06 -0.58
N PHE A 366 11.90 12.91 -1.44
CA PHE A 366 11.73 12.61 -2.87
C PHE A 366 12.97 12.84 -3.74
N LYS A 367 14.07 13.36 -3.18
CA LYS A 367 15.31 13.67 -3.93
C LYS A 367 15.84 12.56 -4.81
N THR A 368 15.65 11.30 -4.41
CA THR A 368 16.08 10.09 -5.15
C THR A 368 14.91 9.25 -5.65
N SER A 369 13.69 9.77 -5.56
CA SER A 369 12.48 9.12 -6.06
C SER A 369 12.31 9.34 -7.56
N ARG A 370 11.31 8.68 -8.16
CA ARG A 370 10.95 8.84 -9.58
C ARG A 370 10.13 10.09 -9.89
N LEU A 371 10.07 11.06 -8.97
CA LEU A 371 9.19 12.22 -9.09
C LEU A 371 9.50 13.07 -10.35
N LEU A 372 10.78 13.20 -10.70
CA LEU A 372 11.17 13.94 -11.90
C LEU A 372 10.78 13.15 -13.15
N GLU A 373 11.13 11.87 -13.20
CA GLU A 373 10.91 11.00 -14.35
C GLU A 373 9.42 10.81 -14.69
N VAL A 374 8.52 10.80 -13.70
CA VAL A 374 7.07 10.72 -13.99
C VAL A 374 6.47 12.03 -14.51
N ASN A 375 7.22 13.13 -14.45
CA ASN A 375 6.82 14.47 -14.90
C ASN A 375 7.53 14.93 -16.18
N GLU A 376 8.47 14.13 -16.71
CA GLU A 376 9.05 14.28 -18.05
C GLU A 376 8.04 13.83 -19.12
#